data_AF-Q2UT35-F1
#
_entry.id   AF-Q2UT35-F1
#
_cell.length_a   1.000
_cell.length_b   1.000
_cell.length_c   1.000
_cell.angle_alpha   90.00
_cell.angle_beta   90.00
_cell.angle_gamma   90.00
#
_symmetry.space_group_name_H-M   'P 1'
#
loop_
_entity.id
_entity.type
_entity.pdbx_description
1 polymer ?
#
loop_
_entity_poly.entity_id
_entity_poly.type
_entity_poly.pdbx_seq_one_letter_code
_entity_poly.pdbx_strand_id
1 'polypeptide(L)'
;MNLTLLTTLLTTLATTNALTPNTANSTTGQKILDKALTAAGTPYAWGGGSCKGPTHDQPPYQYGDIGYDCSGLVCWAVCQVTGRDLFSEGLRVTSDMYCAEEKELKYKDSGDRMWNAPNDRVNKVQENSIAKFGEKPCPYVVRFA
;
A
#
# COMPACT_ATOMS: atom_id res chain seq x y z
N MET A 1 38.42 -49.83 -2.22
CA MET A 1 37.70 -49.06 -1.17
C MET A 1 36.92 -47.97 -1.87
N ASN A 2 35.69 -48.24 -2.33
CA ASN A 2 34.84 -47.27 -3.02
C ASN A 2 33.74 -46.84 -2.05
N LEU A 3 33.89 -45.64 -1.50
CA LEU A 3 32.93 -45.05 -0.59
C LEU A 3 31.88 -44.30 -1.41
N THR A 4 30.71 -44.93 -1.60
CA THR A 4 29.49 -44.31 -2.10
C THR A 4 29.04 -43.22 -1.13
N LEU A 5 29.22 -41.95 -1.49
CA LEU A 5 28.51 -40.84 -0.83
C LEU A 5 27.08 -40.77 -1.39
N LEU A 6 26.14 -41.30 -0.61
CA LEU A 6 24.72 -40.97 -0.72
C LEU A 6 24.53 -39.55 -0.14
N THR A 7 24.52 -38.52 -0.98
CA THR A 7 24.00 -37.21 -0.58
C THR A 7 22.48 -37.23 -0.74
N THR A 8 21.77 -37.49 0.36
CA THR A 8 20.34 -37.22 0.50
C THR A 8 20.10 -35.71 0.40
N LEU A 9 19.55 -35.28 -0.73
CA LEU A 9 19.05 -33.93 -0.94
C LEU A 9 17.72 -33.80 -0.18
N LEU A 10 17.75 -33.23 1.03
CA LEU A 10 16.51 -32.77 1.69
C LEU A 10 15.98 -31.57 0.92
N THR A 11 15.02 -31.79 0.03
CA THR A 11 14.17 -30.74 -0.51
C THR A 11 13.21 -30.30 0.59
N THR A 12 13.58 -29.28 1.35
CA THR A 12 12.62 -28.51 2.15
C THR A 12 11.70 -27.78 1.17
N LEU A 13 10.49 -28.29 0.97
CA LEU A 13 9.38 -27.53 0.41
C LEU A 13 9.10 -26.38 1.38
N ALA A 14 9.69 -25.22 1.13
CA ALA A 14 9.19 -23.98 1.70
C ALA A 14 7.78 -23.80 1.15
N THR A 15 6.77 -24.13 1.96
CA THR A 15 5.41 -23.64 1.76
C THR A 15 5.45 -22.14 1.99
N THR A 16 5.93 -21.40 1.00
CA THR A 16 5.60 -19.98 0.91
C THR A 16 4.10 -19.95 0.70
N ASN A 17 3.36 -19.46 1.71
CA ASN A 17 2.07 -18.83 1.48
C ASN A 17 2.31 -17.59 0.62
N ALA A 18 2.69 -17.79 -0.65
CA ALA A 18 2.50 -16.80 -1.67
C ALA A 18 0.99 -16.58 -1.70
N LEU A 19 0.57 -15.35 -1.38
CA LEU A 19 -0.78 -14.87 -1.58
C LEU A 19 -1.10 -15.09 -3.07
N THR A 20 -1.65 -16.25 -3.40
CA THR A 20 -2.09 -16.57 -4.74
C THR A 20 -3.41 -15.83 -4.90
N PRO A 21 -3.46 -14.76 -5.73
CA PRO A 21 -4.68 -13.99 -5.88
C PRO A 21 -5.69 -14.89 -6.59
N ASN A 22 -6.74 -15.27 -5.87
CA ASN A 22 -7.88 -15.97 -6.44
C ASN A 22 -8.57 -15.00 -7.41
N THR A 23 -8.20 -15.07 -8.68
CA THR A 23 -8.43 -14.06 -9.72
C THR A 23 -9.87 -14.04 -10.24
N ALA A 24 -10.78 -14.83 -9.67
CA ALA A 24 -12.14 -14.93 -10.18
C ALA A 24 -13.08 -13.79 -9.76
N ASN A 25 -12.77 -12.98 -8.73
CA ASN A 25 -13.57 -11.81 -8.32
C ASN A 25 -12.74 -10.81 -7.48
N SER A 26 -11.67 -10.24 -8.05
CA SER A 26 -10.94 -9.19 -7.33
C SER A 26 -11.75 -7.90 -7.31
N THR A 27 -12.03 -7.46 -6.10
CA THR A 27 -12.72 -6.22 -5.80
C THR A 27 -11.87 -5.00 -6.16
N THR A 28 -12.48 -3.81 -6.27
CA THR A 28 -11.71 -2.57 -6.59
C THR A 28 -10.57 -2.36 -5.61
N GLY A 29 -10.81 -2.69 -4.34
CA GLY A 29 -9.81 -2.61 -3.31
C GLY A 29 -8.65 -3.55 -3.45
N GLN A 30 -8.94 -4.83 -3.72
CA GLN A 30 -7.89 -5.80 -3.98
C GLN A 30 -7.02 -5.36 -5.16
N LYS A 31 -7.60 -4.79 -6.21
CA LYS A 31 -6.83 -4.24 -7.35
C LYS A 31 -5.92 -3.09 -6.96
N ILE A 32 -6.39 -2.19 -6.10
CA ILE A 32 -5.57 -1.06 -5.62
C ILE A 32 -4.44 -1.56 -4.71
N LEU A 33 -4.72 -2.53 -3.84
CA LEU A 33 -3.69 -3.19 -3.05
C LEU A 33 -2.64 -3.86 -3.95
N ASP A 34 -3.07 -4.70 -4.89
CA ASP A 34 -2.18 -5.39 -5.82
C ASP A 34 -1.32 -4.38 -6.59
N LYS A 35 -1.91 -3.23 -6.97
CA LYS A 35 -1.17 -2.14 -7.60
C LYS A 35 -0.15 -1.50 -6.66
N ALA A 36 -0.52 -1.20 -5.41
CA ALA A 36 0.39 -0.64 -4.41
C ALA A 36 1.57 -1.59 -4.12
N LEU A 37 1.31 -2.89 -4.04
CA LEU A 37 2.35 -3.92 -3.83
C LEU A 37 3.38 -3.96 -4.97
N THR A 38 3.03 -3.52 -6.18
CA THR A 38 3.99 -3.43 -7.30
C THR A 38 5.07 -2.36 -7.09
N ALA A 39 4.88 -1.44 -6.14
CA ALA A 39 5.87 -0.41 -5.80
C ALA A 39 6.85 -0.86 -4.71
N ALA A 40 6.76 -2.09 -4.19
CA ALA A 40 7.66 -2.60 -3.17
C ALA A 40 9.13 -2.41 -3.58
N GLY A 41 9.95 -1.86 -2.68
CA GLY A 41 11.35 -1.52 -2.95
C GLY A 41 11.57 -0.12 -3.54
N THR A 42 10.52 0.61 -3.90
CA THR A 42 10.63 2.05 -4.23
C THR A 42 10.98 2.83 -2.95
N PRO A 43 11.95 3.77 -2.98
CA PRO A 43 12.30 4.55 -1.79
C PRO A 43 11.10 5.24 -1.15
N TYR A 44 11.13 5.40 0.17
CA TYR A 44 10.24 6.32 0.86
C TYR A 44 10.72 7.75 0.58
N ALA A 45 9.88 8.58 -0.02
CA ALA A 45 10.16 10.00 -0.23
C ALA A 45 9.10 10.85 0.46
N TRP A 46 9.48 11.71 1.39
CA TRP A 46 8.55 12.51 2.19
C TRP A 46 7.75 13.47 1.32
N GLY A 47 6.42 13.39 1.33
CA GLY A 47 5.59 14.17 0.40
C GLY A 47 5.60 13.62 -1.03
N GLY A 48 6.35 12.55 -1.30
CA GLY A 48 6.51 11.96 -2.62
C GLY A 48 5.29 11.19 -3.12
N GLY A 49 5.09 11.22 -4.44
CA GLY A 49 4.04 10.52 -5.15
C GLY A 49 3.13 11.45 -5.94
N SER A 50 2.65 10.96 -7.07
CA SER A 50 1.62 11.58 -7.90
C SER A 50 0.83 10.50 -8.64
N CYS A 51 -0.27 10.87 -9.30
CA CYS A 51 -0.96 9.97 -10.23
C CYS A 51 -0.06 9.35 -11.31
N LYS A 52 1.06 10.01 -11.66
CA LYS A 52 1.99 9.56 -12.70
C LYS A 52 3.08 8.62 -12.18
N GLY A 53 3.26 8.52 -10.87
CA GLY A 53 4.31 7.70 -10.26
C GLY A 53 5.05 8.40 -9.12
N PRO A 54 6.23 7.89 -8.74
CA PRO A 54 7.01 8.43 -7.63
C PRO A 54 7.55 9.82 -7.98
N THR A 55 7.76 10.65 -6.97
CA THR A 55 8.33 12.01 -7.13
C THR A 55 9.41 12.25 -6.08
N HIS A 56 10.14 13.35 -6.23
CA HIS A 56 11.06 13.81 -5.18
C HIS A 56 10.33 14.10 -3.86
N ASP A 57 11.10 14.03 -2.77
CA ASP A 57 10.72 14.64 -1.49
C ASP A 57 10.21 16.07 -1.68
N GLN A 58 9.23 16.47 -0.86
CA GLN A 58 8.67 17.82 -0.85
C GLN A 58 9.16 18.62 0.37
N PRO A 59 9.41 19.94 0.21
CA PRO A 59 9.82 20.82 1.30
C PRO A 59 8.94 20.70 2.56
N PRO A 60 9.51 20.84 3.77
CA PRO A 60 10.90 21.21 4.06
C PRO A 60 11.91 20.05 3.92
N TYR A 61 11.44 18.84 3.68
CA TYR A 61 12.26 17.64 3.58
C TYR A 61 12.77 17.48 2.14
N GLN A 62 14.08 17.34 1.99
CA GLN A 62 14.75 17.24 0.69
C GLN A 62 15.93 16.27 0.81
N TYR A 63 15.65 15.01 1.16
CA TYR A 63 16.69 13.99 1.32
C TYR A 63 17.25 13.50 -0.02
N GLY A 64 16.58 13.86 -1.12
CA GLY A 64 16.99 13.57 -2.50
C GLY A 64 16.39 12.27 -3.02
N ASP A 65 15.51 11.63 -2.25
CA ASP A 65 14.86 10.39 -2.62
C ASP A 65 13.78 10.64 -3.67
N ILE A 66 13.60 9.68 -4.59
CA ILE A 66 12.48 9.64 -5.53
C ILE A 66 11.63 8.45 -5.15
N GLY A 67 10.39 8.73 -4.73
CA GLY A 67 9.59 7.72 -4.10
C GLY A 67 8.14 8.10 -3.84
N TYR A 68 7.55 7.32 -2.95
CA TYR A 68 6.24 7.59 -2.38
C TYR A 68 6.39 7.76 -0.88
N ASP A 69 5.59 8.65 -0.28
CA ASP A 69 5.31 8.53 1.15
C ASP A 69 4.09 7.63 1.41
N CYS A 70 3.68 7.57 2.67
CA CYS A 70 2.61 6.71 3.15
C CYS A 70 1.29 6.90 2.39
N SER A 71 0.88 8.13 2.14
CA SER A 71 -0.40 8.46 1.48
C SER A 71 -0.24 8.64 -0.03
N GLY A 72 0.92 9.07 -0.50
CA GLY A 72 1.26 9.20 -1.92
C GLY A 72 1.24 7.86 -2.64
N LEU A 73 1.68 6.78 -1.98
CA LEU A 73 1.60 5.43 -2.54
C LEU A 73 0.14 4.98 -2.74
N VAL A 74 -0.70 5.23 -1.73
CA VAL A 74 -2.12 4.90 -1.78
C VAL A 74 -2.83 5.72 -2.86
N CYS A 75 -2.60 7.04 -2.89
CA CYS A 75 -3.16 7.94 -3.90
C CYS A 75 -2.76 7.53 -5.32
N TRP A 76 -1.49 7.17 -5.54
CA TRP A 76 -1.03 6.66 -6.83
C TRP A 76 -1.77 5.38 -7.21
N ALA A 77 -1.85 4.40 -6.31
CA ALA A 77 -2.50 3.13 -6.61
C ALA A 77 -4.00 3.29 -6.91
N VAL A 78 -4.71 4.16 -6.17
CA VAL A 78 -6.10 4.55 -6.45
C VAL A 78 -6.21 5.13 -7.86
N CYS A 79 -5.34 6.08 -8.19
CA CYS A 79 -5.35 6.74 -9.49
C CYS A 79 -5.12 5.76 -10.65
N GLN A 80 -4.18 4.84 -10.49
CA GLN A 80 -3.86 3.84 -11.50
C GLN A 80 -4.98 2.83 -11.76
N VAL A 81 -5.76 2.48 -10.72
CA VAL A 81 -6.84 1.49 -10.84
C VAL A 81 -8.17 2.11 -11.22
N THR A 82 -8.44 3.33 -10.78
CA THR A 82 -9.78 3.94 -10.85
C THR A 82 -9.85 5.19 -11.71
N GLY A 83 -8.70 5.79 -12.06
CA GLY A 83 -8.62 7.09 -12.71
C GLY A 83 -8.90 8.27 -11.79
N ARG A 84 -9.21 8.04 -10.51
CA ARG A 84 -9.50 9.09 -9.53
C ARG A 84 -8.21 9.70 -8.97
N ASP A 85 -8.08 11.02 -9.09
CA ASP A 85 -6.90 11.75 -8.64
C ASP A 85 -7.12 12.36 -7.24
N LEU A 86 -6.80 11.58 -6.21
CA LEU A 86 -6.90 12.00 -4.81
C LEU A 86 -5.97 13.19 -4.47
N PHE A 87 -4.90 13.40 -5.23
CA PHE A 87 -4.03 14.56 -5.04
C PHE A 87 -4.79 15.84 -5.40
N SER A 88 -5.50 15.84 -6.52
CA SER A 88 -6.29 16.98 -7.00
C SER A 88 -7.56 17.23 -6.17
N GLU A 89 -8.09 16.18 -5.54
CA GLU A 89 -9.30 16.25 -4.71
C GLU A 89 -9.04 16.70 -3.26
N GLY A 90 -7.79 17.04 -2.91
CA GLY A 90 -7.42 17.46 -1.56
C GLY A 90 -7.33 16.31 -0.55
N LEU A 91 -7.32 15.06 -1.01
CA LEU A 91 -7.23 13.85 -0.18
C LEU A 91 -5.79 13.30 -0.16
N ARG A 92 -4.79 14.20 -0.15
CA ARG A 92 -3.38 13.85 -0.25
C ARG A 92 -2.82 13.27 1.05
N VAL A 93 -3.32 13.71 2.19
CA VAL A 93 -2.80 13.29 3.48
C VAL A 93 -3.66 12.17 4.05
N THR A 94 -2.99 11.26 4.74
CA THR A 94 -3.54 10.08 5.40
C THR A 94 -4.85 10.41 6.14
N SER A 95 -4.86 11.42 7.02
CA SER A 95 -6.07 11.83 7.76
C SER A 95 -7.26 12.15 6.86
N ASP A 96 -7.04 12.89 5.78
CA ASP A 96 -8.12 13.33 4.89
C ASP A 96 -8.70 12.13 4.12
N MET A 97 -7.86 11.17 3.73
CA MET A 97 -8.29 9.90 3.14
C MET A 97 -9.14 9.06 4.11
N TYR A 98 -8.80 9.10 5.41
CA TYR A 98 -9.47 8.31 6.45
C TYR A 98 -10.67 8.99 7.09
N CYS A 99 -10.85 10.29 6.88
CA CYS A 99 -11.89 11.08 7.53
C CYS A 99 -12.87 11.77 6.58
N ALA A 100 -12.67 11.66 5.27
CA ALA A 100 -13.60 12.18 4.26
C ALA A 100 -14.92 11.40 4.24
N GLU A 101 -16.05 12.07 4.03
CA GLU A 101 -17.38 11.44 4.07
C GLU A 101 -17.57 10.37 2.97
N GLU A 102 -18.46 9.38 3.18
CA GLU A 102 -18.77 8.35 2.16
C GLU A 102 -19.12 8.96 0.79
N LYS A 103 -19.82 10.11 0.79
CA LYS A 103 -20.16 10.85 -0.44
C LYS A 103 -18.93 11.32 -1.22
N GLU A 104 -17.87 11.70 -0.51
CA GLU A 104 -16.61 12.19 -1.06
C GLU A 104 -15.72 11.03 -1.45
N LEU A 105 -15.70 9.97 -0.63
CA LEU A 105 -14.93 8.78 -0.89
C LEU A 105 -15.48 7.96 -2.05
N LYS A 106 -16.81 7.99 -2.31
CA LYS A 106 -17.49 7.14 -3.31
C LYS A 106 -17.25 5.64 -3.06
N TYR A 107 -16.78 5.29 -1.87
CA TYR A 107 -16.61 3.96 -1.36
C TYR A 107 -17.26 3.92 0.01
N LYS A 108 -17.90 2.81 0.35
CA LYS A 108 -18.60 2.62 1.62
C LYS A 108 -17.60 2.69 2.83
N ASP A 109 -18.00 2.61 4.12
CA ASP A 109 -17.14 2.55 5.35
C ASP A 109 -16.45 1.18 5.76
N SER A 110 -15.11 1.02 5.77
CA SER A 110 -14.45 -0.23 6.20
C SER A 110 -14.35 -0.47 7.72
N GLY A 111 -14.94 0.40 8.54
CA GLY A 111 -14.70 0.43 9.98
C GLY A 111 -13.29 0.97 10.24
N ASP A 112 -12.43 0.18 10.89
CA ASP A 112 -11.07 0.60 11.24
C ASP A 112 -9.98 0.07 10.30
N ARG A 113 -10.31 -0.82 9.35
CA ARG A 113 -9.35 -1.46 8.43
C ARG A 113 -8.78 -0.47 7.42
N MET A 114 -7.46 -0.48 7.24
CA MET A 114 -6.73 0.39 6.32
C MET A 114 -5.46 -0.25 5.75
N TRP A 115 -4.93 0.35 4.68
CA TRP A 115 -3.64 -0.03 4.09
C TRP A 115 -2.71 1.18 4.10
N ASN A 116 -1.48 1.01 4.58
CA ASN A 116 -0.48 2.06 4.58
C ASN A 116 0.91 1.52 4.21
N ALA A 117 1.80 2.42 3.78
CA ALA A 117 3.23 2.18 3.72
C ALA A 117 3.92 2.93 4.86
N PRO A 118 4.42 2.23 5.89
CA PRO A 118 5.19 2.85 6.96
C PRO A 118 6.46 3.49 6.42
N ASN A 119 7.00 4.46 7.16
CA ASN A 119 8.33 4.98 6.90
C ASN A 119 9.40 3.96 7.35
N ASP A 120 9.60 2.93 6.53
CA ASP A 120 10.58 1.86 6.72
C ASP A 120 11.71 1.92 5.67
N ARG A 121 11.77 3.02 4.90
CA ARG A 121 12.67 3.29 3.76
C ARG A 121 12.48 2.40 2.53
N VAL A 122 11.68 1.33 2.60
CA VAL A 122 11.50 0.34 1.51
C VAL A 122 10.07 0.29 0.96
N ASN A 123 9.17 1.13 1.49
CA ASN A 123 7.75 1.20 1.13
C ASN A 123 7.09 -0.18 1.16
N LYS A 124 7.10 -0.82 2.33
CA LYS A 124 6.33 -2.04 2.53
C LYS A 124 4.86 -1.70 2.78
N VAL A 125 4.00 -1.99 1.82
CA VAL A 125 2.55 -1.93 2.02
C VAL A 125 2.14 -2.98 3.05
N GLN A 126 1.36 -2.59 4.05
CA GLN A 126 0.79 -3.50 5.04
C GLN A 126 -0.67 -3.16 5.36
N GLU A 127 -1.44 -4.18 5.73
CA GLU A 127 -2.77 -4.01 6.29
C GLU A 127 -2.66 -3.61 7.76
N ASN A 128 -3.48 -2.66 8.18
CA ASN A 128 -3.53 -2.14 9.53
C ASN A 128 -4.97 -1.85 9.98
N SER A 129 -5.11 -1.49 11.25
CA SER A 129 -6.35 -0.95 11.80
C SER A 129 -6.04 0.39 12.46
N ILE A 130 -6.77 1.46 12.10
CA ILE A 130 -6.57 2.81 12.66
C ILE A 130 -6.84 2.84 14.17
N ALA A 131 -7.70 1.95 14.68
CA ALA A 131 -7.95 1.80 16.11
C ALA A 131 -6.68 1.39 16.89
N LYS A 132 -5.69 0.75 16.24
CA LYS A 132 -4.41 0.39 16.85
C LYS A 132 -3.41 1.54 16.96
N PHE A 133 -3.71 2.70 16.35
CA PHE A 133 -2.84 3.88 16.37
C PHE A 133 -3.16 4.80 17.56
N GLY A 134 -4.09 4.41 18.43
CA GLY A 134 -4.54 5.23 19.57
C GLY A 134 -5.45 6.38 19.15
N GLU A 135 -5.85 6.43 17.87
CA GLU A 135 -6.74 7.43 17.32
C GLU A 135 -8.16 6.87 17.24
N LYS A 136 -9.17 7.72 17.49
CA LYS A 136 -10.56 7.34 17.26
C LYS A 136 -10.72 7.12 15.75
N PRO A 137 -11.15 5.93 15.30
CA PRO A 137 -11.41 5.68 13.89
C PRO A 137 -12.39 6.72 13.35
N CYS A 138 -12.01 7.36 12.25
CA CYS A 138 -12.91 8.23 11.53
C CYS A 138 -14.03 7.39 10.89
N PRO A 139 -15.26 7.92 10.79
CA PRO A 139 -16.44 7.14 10.40
C PRO A 139 -16.46 6.70 8.93
N TYR A 140 -15.50 7.11 8.10
CA TYR A 140 -15.54 6.94 6.66
C TYR A 140 -14.12 6.76 6.10
N VAL A 141 -13.77 5.54 5.67
CA VAL A 141 -12.40 5.17 5.24
C VAL A 141 -12.37 4.77 3.77
N VAL A 142 -11.32 5.16 3.01
CA VAL A 142 -11.06 4.64 1.66
C VAL A 142 -11.02 3.11 1.69
N ARG A 143 -12.07 2.48 1.16
CA ARG A 143 -12.17 1.03 1.11
C ARG A 143 -11.27 0.46 0.04
N PHE A 144 -10.45 -0.49 0.48
CA PHE A 144 -9.93 -1.54 -0.36
C PHE A 144 -10.72 -2.83 -0.11
N ALA A 145 -12.04 -2.75 -0.22
CA ALA A 145 -12.91 -3.93 -0.25
C ALA A 145 -12.67 -4.66 -1.54
#